data_AF-D3AQF0-F1
#
_entry.id   AF-D3AQF0-F1
#
_cell.length_a   1.000
_cell.length_b   1.000
_cell.length_c   1.000
_cell.angle_alpha   90.00
_cell.angle_beta   90.00
_cell.angle_gamma   90.00
#
_symmetry.space_group_name_H-M   'P 1'
#
loop_
_entity.id
_entity.type
_entity.pdbx_description
1 polymer ?
#
loop_
_entity_poly.entity_id
_entity_poly.type
_entity_poly.pdbx_seq_one_letter_code
_entity_poly.pdbx_strand_id
1 'polypeptide(L)'
;RNEIFPGYGFAQSAEKKKDGVPVRAVYDKKKGLQVNLASPMHALIIGSTGSGKTTTFINPMIQILGASDAGSSMIMTDPKGELFQLHSGFLKERGYQVMVLDLRDTYESYRWNPLGDIYDRYQLYIEAGKGIYIRNDAPENSGLELQDDLEKFGEEWYEYQGQGYADRRELITVVKIKKQKIYDELYEDLNDLVGVLCPIESKDDPVWEKGARSIVMATLLAMLEDSENPELGMTKDKFNFYNLNKAMSNSENNFEELKNYFAGRPM
;
A
#
# COMPACT_ATOMS: atom_id res chain seq x y z
N ARG A 1 -32.54 -18.49 12.84
CA ARG A 1 -31.99 -17.54 11.82
C ARG A 1 -31.52 -16.23 12.44
N ASN A 2 -32.37 -15.44 13.11
CA ASN A 2 -31.88 -14.34 13.97
C ASN A 2 -30.99 -14.85 15.11
N GLU A 3 -31.15 -16.12 15.49
CA GLU A 3 -30.26 -16.85 16.40
C GLU A 3 -28.86 -17.15 15.82
N ILE A 4 -28.72 -17.17 14.48
CA ILE A 4 -27.46 -17.50 13.79
C ILE A 4 -26.78 -16.21 13.30
N PHE A 5 -27.58 -15.30 12.73
CA PHE A 5 -27.15 -13.97 12.28
C PHE A 5 -28.03 -12.93 12.97
N PRO A 6 -27.54 -12.27 14.04
CA PRO A 6 -28.28 -11.23 14.73
C PRO A 6 -28.71 -10.13 13.75
N GLY A 7 -29.99 -9.76 13.81
CA GLY A 7 -30.55 -8.73 12.94
C GLY A 7 -30.64 -7.38 13.64
N TYR A 8 -30.66 -6.31 12.85
CA TYR A 8 -30.94 -4.96 13.33
C TYR A 8 -31.75 -4.18 12.27
N GLY A 9 -32.41 -3.11 12.70
CA GLY A 9 -33.10 -2.22 11.78
C GLY A 9 -32.11 -1.28 11.11
N PHE A 10 -32.19 -1.09 9.79
CA PHE A 10 -31.27 -0.25 9.01
C PHE A 10 -31.15 1.21 9.53
N ALA A 11 -32.18 1.75 10.19
CA ALA A 11 -32.09 3.05 10.85
C ALA A 11 -31.00 3.11 11.94
N GLN A 12 -30.61 1.96 12.49
CA GLN A 12 -29.55 1.80 13.48
C GLN A 12 -28.18 1.49 12.83
N SER A 13 -28.06 1.49 11.50
CA SER A 13 -26.79 1.21 10.81
C SER A 13 -25.68 2.16 11.26
N ALA A 14 -26.00 3.44 11.47
CA ALA A 14 -25.05 4.46 11.91
C ALA A 14 -24.50 4.23 13.34
N GLU A 15 -25.03 3.26 14.09
CA GLU A 15 -24.51 2.88 15.41
C GLU A 15 -23.67 1.59 15.35
N LYS A 16 -23.59 0.96 14.17
CA LYS A 16 -22.86 -0.29 13.98
C LYS A 16 -21.38 -0.02 13.71
N LYS A 17 -20.54 -0.48 14.64
CA LYS A 17 -19.07 -0.42 14.53
C LYS A 17 -18.45 -1.64 13.87
N LYS A 18 -19.24 -2.66 13.56
CA LYS A 18 -18.78 -3.92 12.94
C LYS A 18 -19.45 -4.09 11.60
N ASP A 19 -18.65 -4.41 10.59
CA ASP A 19 -19.11 -4.77 9.26
C ASP A 19 -19.27 -6.29 9.11
N GLY A 20 -19.63 -6.70 7.90
CA GLY A 20 -19.90 -8.08 7.58
C GLY A 20 -20.55 -8.25 6.23
N VAL A 21 -20.87 -9.50 5.88
CA VAL A 21 -21.56 -9.79 4.62
C VAL A 21 -23.07 -9.73 4.85
N PRO A 22 -23.83 -8.87 4.15
CA PRO A 22 -25.27 -8.87 4.24
C PRO A 22 -25.86 -10.17 3.72
N VAL A 23 -26.43 -10.98 4.61
CA VAL A 23 -27.06 -12.26 4.25
C VAL A 23 -28.57 -12.10 4.05
N ARG A 24 -29.15 -11.01 4.55
CA ARG A 24 -30.57 -10.68 4.39
C ARG A 24 -30.82 -9.20 4.61
N ALA A 25 -31.61 -8.61 3.73
CA ALA A 25 -32.18 -7.27 3.88
C ALA A 25 -33.64 -7.33 3.41
N VAL A 26 -34.60 -7.23 4.32
CA VAL A 26 -36.04 -7.32 3.99
C VAL A 26 -36.86 -6.30 4.76
N TYR A 27 -37.92 -5.80 4.14
CA TYR A 27 -38.86 -4.94 4.82
C TYR A 27 -39.73 -5.74 5.80
N ASP A 28 -39.89 -5.21 7.00
CA ASP A 28 -40.89 -5.70 7.95
C ASP A 28 -42.30 -5.21 7.58
N LYS A 29 -43.31 -5.64 8.36
CA LYS A 29 -44.72 -5.27 8.15
C LYS A 29 -44.98 -3.76 8.25
N LYS A 30 -44.10 -3.01 8.94
CA LYS A 30 -44.16 -1.56 9.09
C LYS A 30 -43.28 -0.84 8.06
N LYS A 31 -42.75 -1.55 7.06
CA LYS A 31 -41.82 -1.05 6.04
C LYS A 31 -40.46 -0.60 6.61
N GLY A 32 -40.08 -1.05 7.80
CA GLY A 32 -38.71 -0.91 8.30
C GLY A 32 -37.79 -1.93 7.64
N LEU A 33 -36.64 -1.50 7.11
CA LEU A 33 -35.67 -2.43 6.52
C LEU A 33 -34.90 -3.14 7.64
N GLN A 34 -35.04 -4.47 7.71
CA GLN A 34 -34.35 -5.33 8.66
C GLN A 34 -33.15 -5.99 7.97
N VAL A 35 -31.98 -5.85 8.58
CA VAL A 35 -30.70 -6.32 8.05
C VAL A 35 -30.11 -7.38 8.97
N ASN A 36 -29.61 -8.47 8.41
CA ASN A 36 -28.80 -9.45 9.10
C ASN A 36 -27.42 -9.52 8.43
N LEU A 37 -26.36 -9.42 9.21
CA LEU A 37 -24.98 -9.55 8.75
C LEU A 37 -24.38 -10.87 9.24
N ALA A 38 -23.67 -11.56 8.36
CA ALA A 38 -22.68 -12.55 8.78
C ALA A 38 -21.39 -11.82 9.16
N SER A 39 -20.61 -12.40 10.08
CA SER A 39 -19.26 -11.93 10.37
C SER A 39 -18.41 -11.82 9.09
N PRO A 40 -17.40 -10.95 9.04
CA PRO A 40 -16.56 -10.76 7.87
C PRO A 40 -16.02 -12.09 7.31
N MET A 41 -16.31 -12.36 6.05
CA MET A 41 -15.92 -13.58 5.34
C MET A 41 -15.95 -13.36 3.83
N HIS A 42 -15.25 -14.20 3.07
CA HIS A 42 -15.38 -14.21 1.61
C HIS A 42 -16.72 -14.83 1.19
N ALA A 43 -17.42 -14.17 0.27
CA ALA A 43 -18.70 -14.60 -0.24
C ALA A 43 -18.67 -14.73 -1.78
N LEU A 44 -19.27 -15.80 -2.30
CA LEU A 44 -19.44 -16.04 -3.73
C LEU A 44 -20.93 -15.94 -4.09
N ILE A 45 -21.26 -15.00 -4.98
CA ILE A 45 -22.64 -14.76 -5.44
C ILE A 45 -22.77 -15.22 -6.88
N ILE A 46 -23.55 -16.28 -7.10
CA ILE A 46 -23.76 -16.89 -8.41
C ILE A 46 -25.15 -16.53 -8.93
N GLY A 47 -25.23 -16.11 -10.20
CA GLY A 47 -26.48 -15.86 -10.89
C GLY A 47 -26.25 -15.55 -12.36
N SER A 48 -27.23 -15.80 -13.21
CA SER A 48 -27.15 -15.48 -14.64
C SER A 48 -27.22 -13.96 -14.90
N THR A 49 -26.88 -13.53 -16.11
CA THR A 49 -27.13 -12.15 -16.55
C THR A 49 -28.63 -11.87 -16.52
N GLY A 50 -29.03 -10.71 -16.00
CA GLY A 50 -30.44 -10.34 -15.83
C GLY A 50 -31.11 -10.95 -14.59
N SER A 51 -30.44 -11.78 -13.80
CA SER A 51 -31.01 -12.37 -12.56
C SER A 51 -31.13 -11.39 -11.39
N GLY A 52 -30.77 -10.13 -11.59
CA GLY A 52 -30.84 -9.08 -10.58
C GLY A 52 -29.69 -9.01 -9.57
N LYS A 53 -28.55 -9.72 -9.78
CA LYS A 53 -27.41 -9.75 -8.82
C LYS A 53 -27.02 -8.35 -8.29
N THR A 54 -26.89 -7.38 -9.20
CA THR A 54 -26.53 -6.01 -8.86
C THR A 54 -27.61 -5.36 -7.99
N THR A 55 -28.86 -5.48 -8.40
CA THR A 55 -30.01 -4.84 -7.73
C THR A 55 -30.34 -5.48 -6.38
N THR A 56 -30.24 -6.81 -6.26
CA THR A 56 -30.70 -7.55 -5.08
C THR A 56 -29.61 -7.78 -4.04
N PHE A 57 -28.33 -7.69 -4.42
CA PHE A 57 -27.21 -7.94 -3.51
C PHE A 57 -26.20 -6.79 -3.47
N ILE A 58 -25.59 -6.42 -4.61
CA ILE A 58 -24.49 -5.45 -4.63
C ILE A 58 -24.94 -4.07 -4.17
N ASN A 59 -26.04 -3.54 -4.72
CA ASN A 59 -26.56 -2.22 -4.37
C ASN A 59 -26.95 -2.13 -2.88
N PRO A 60 -27.75 -3.08 -2.33
CA PRO A 60 -27.99 -3.13 -0.89
C PRO A 60 -26.72 -3.24 -0.06
N MET A 61 -25.72 -4.02 -0.49
CA MET A 61 -24.46 -4.19 0.24
C MET A 61 -23.71 -2.87 0.37
N ILE A 62 -23.55 -2.12 -0.71
CA ILE A 62 -22.91 -0.79 -0.69
C ILE A 62 -23.67 0.16 0.26
N GLN A 63 -25.00 0.16 0.20
CA GLN A 63 -25.83 1.03 1.05
C GLN A 63 -25.79 0.64 2.53
N ILE A 64 -25.76 -0.65 2.84
CA ILE A 64 -25.67 -1.17 4.21
C ILE A 64 -24.30 -0.86 4.81
N LEU A 65 -23.23 -1.14 4.08
CA LEU A 65 -21.86 -0.90 4.55
C LEU A 65 -21.56 0.59 4.63
N GLY A 66 -21.89 1.36 3.59
CA GLY A 66 -21.72 2.82 3.57
C GLY A 66 -22.62 3.54 4.59
N ALA A 67 -23.66 2.88 5.10
CA ALA A 67 -24.47 3.42 6.19
C ALA A 67 -23.99 3.08 7.60
N SER A 68 -22.97 2.22 7.70
CA SER A 68 -22.41 1.75 8.96
C SER A 68 -21.34 2.72 9.49
N ASP A 69 -21.21 2.82 10.81
CA ASP A 69 -20.08 3.53 11.47
C ASP A 69 -18.80 2.68 11.51
N ALA A 70 -18.84 1.47 10.94
CA ALA A 70 -17.66 0.64 10.75
C ALA A 70 -16.63 1.29 9.81
N GLY A 71 -17.05 2.19 8.91
CA GLY A 71 -16.16 2.93 8.02
C GLY A 71 -15.42 2.06 7.00
N SER A 72 -15.97 0.91 6.62
CA SER A 72 -15.29 -0.08 5.78
C SER A 72 -14.92 0.46 4.41
N SER A 73 -13.64 0.35 4.03
CA SER A 73 -13.17 0.65 2.68
C SER A 73 -13.79 -0.29 1.65
N MET A 74 -14.16 0.25 0.49
CA MET A 74 -14.80 -0.49 -0.60
C MET A 74 -13.98 -0.36 -1.89
N ILE A 75 -13.55 -1.50 -2.44
CA ILE A 75 -12.97 -1.59 -3.78
C ILE A 75 -13.97 -2.34 -4.66
N MET A 76 -14.37 -1.72 -5.76
CA MET A 76 -15.42 -2.25 -6.64
C MET A 76 -14.94 -2.27 -8.08
N THR A 77 -15.10 -3.40 -8.74
CA THR A 77 -14.95 -3.49 -10.19
C THR A 77 -16.26 -3.11 -10.85
N ASP A 78 -16.29 -1.97 -11.54
CA ASP A 78 -17.50 -1.43 -12.18
C ASP A 78 -17.27 -1.15 -13.68
N PRO A 79 -17.22 -2.18 -14.54
CA PRO A 79 -16.95 -1.99 -15.98
C PRO A 79 -17.95 -1.08 -16.70
N LYS A 80 -19.16 -0.95 -16.15
CA LYS A 80 -20.25 -0.14 -16.73
C LYS A 80 -20.37 1.25 -16.12
N GLY A 81 -19.76 1.51 -14.97
CA GLY A 81 -19.90 2.77 -14.24
C GLY A 81 -21.24 2.94 -13.50
N GLU A 82 -22.10 1.93 -13.49
CA GLU A 82 -23.45 2.01 -12.90
C GLU A 82 -23.40 2.13 -11.37
N LEU A 83 -22.44 1.45 -10.72
CA LEU A 83 -22.27 1.51 -9.26
C LEU A 83 -21.76 2.88 -8.83
N PHE A 84 -20.77 3.42 -9.55
CA PHE A 84 -20.24 4.76 -9.27
C PHE A 84 -21.32 5.82 -9.45
N GLN A 85 -22.06 5.80 -10.57
CA GLN A 85 -23.15 6.75 -10.83
C GLN A 85 -24.23 6.70 -9.76
N LEU A 86 -24.59 5.49 -9.29
CA LEU A 86 -25.67 5.31 -8.34
C LEU A 86 -25.28 5.65 -6.89
N HIS A 87 -24.06 5.34 -6.47
CA HIS A 87 -23.69 5.37 -5.05
C HIS A 87 -22.65 6.43 -4.65
N SER A 88 -21.92 7.04 -5.60
CA SER A 88 -20.84 7.98 -5.27
C SER A 88 -21.31 9.19 -4.46
N GLY A 89 -22.48 9.76 -4.79
CA GLY A 89 -23.09 10.85 -4.02
C GLY A 89 -23.39 10.44 -2.58
N PHE A 90 -24.10 9.32 -2.42
CA PHE A 90 -24.42 8.75 -1.10
C PHE A 90 -23.16 8.48 -0.26
N LEU A 91 -22.12 7.89 -0.85
CA LEU A 91 -20.88 7.58 -0.14
C LEU A 91 -20.13 8.87 0.27
N LYS A 92 -20.07 9.89 -0.61
CA LYS A 92 -19.48 11.19 -0.27
C LYS A 92 -20.21 11.88 0.88
N GLU A 93 -21.54 11.86 0.88
CA GLU A 93 -22.36 12.40 1.98
C GLU A 93 -22.10 11.69 3.32
N ARG A 94 -21.67 10.43 3.28
CA ARG A 94 -21.27 9.64 4.45
C ARG A 94 -19.78 9.78 4.81
N GLY A 95 -19.05 10.69 4.16
CA GLY A 95 -17.66 10.99 4.48
C GLY A 95 -16.62 10.11 3.78
N TYR A 96 -17.02 9.26 2.83
CA TYR A 96 -16.08 8.45 2.07
C TYR A 96 -15.31 9.29 1.04
N GLN A 97 -14.01 9.04 0.94
CA GLN A 97 -13.21 9.48 -0.20
C GLN A 97 -13.49 8.56 -1.40
N VAL A 98 -14.33 9.01 -2.33
CA VAL A 98 -14.67 8.25 -3.53
C VAL A 98 -13.66 8.54 -4.64
N MET A 99 -12.90 7.53 -5.04
CA MET A 99 -11.91 7.57 -6.12
C MET A 99 -12.33 6.64 -7.26
N VAL A 100 -12.07 7.05 -8.50
CA VAL A 100 -12.35 6.23 -9.70
C VAL A 100 -11.06 5.98 -10.44
N LEU A 101 -10.66 4.72 -10.56
CA LEU A 101 -9.58 4.30 -11.45
C LEU A 101 -10.19 3.84 -12.78
N ASP A 102 -10.38 4.78 -13.71
CA ASP A 102 -10.79 4.47 -15.09
C ASP A 102 -9.54 4.20 -15.95
N LEU A 103 -9.47 3.01 -16.53
CA LEU A 103 -8.37 2.59 -17.41
C LEU A 103 -8.68 2.87 -18.89
N ARG A 104 -9.89 3.32 -19.23
CA ARG A 104 -10.31 3.70 -20.58
C ARG A 104 -10.13 5.19 -20.83
N ASP A 105 -10.54 6.03 -19.88
CA ASP A 105 -10.30 7.47 -19.90
C ASP A 105 -9.33 7.86 -18.78
N THR A 106 -8.06 7.94 -19.12
CA THR A 106 -7.00 8.22 -18.15
C THR A 106 -6.92 9.69 -17.73
N TYR A 107 -7.61 10.62 -18.42
CA TYR A 107 -7.60 12.04 -18.09
C TYR A 107 -8.49 12.36 -16.89
N GLU A 108 -9.66 11.70 -16.82
CA GLU A 108 -10.64 11.85 -15.73
C GLU A 108 -10.46 10.81 -14.61
N SER A 109 -9.44 9.97 -14.72
CA SER A 109 -9.12 8.89 -13.79
C SER A 109 -8.23 9.37 -12.64
N TYR A 110 -8.44 8.76 -11.47
CA TYR A 110 -7.53 8.88 -10.35
C TYR A 110 -6.16 8.29 -10.73
N ARG A 111 -5.11 9.09 -10.57
CA ARG A 111 -3.75 8.68 -10.88
C ARG A 111 -3.17 7.93 -9.69
N TRP A 112 -3.01 6.62 -9.84
CA TRP A 112 -2.39 5.77 -8.83
C TRP A 112 -1.12 5.13 -9.39
N ASN A 113 -0.01 5.30 -8.66
CA ASN A 113 1.24 4.64 -8.94
C ASN A 113 1.49 3.56 -7.87
N PRO A 114 1.42 2.25 -8.22
CA PRO A 114 1.65 1.18 -7.25
C PRO A 114 3.08 1.16 -6.68
N LEU A 115 4.04 1.77 -7.39
CA LEU A 115 5.43 1.89 -6.95
C LEU A 115 5.66 3.09 -6.00
N GLY A 116 4.68 3.96 -5.82
CA GLY A 116 4.85 5.22 -5.09
C GLY A 116 5.20 5.05 -3.61
N ASP A 117 4.60 4.07 -2.94
CA ASP A 117 4.86 3.79 -1.52
C ASP A 117 6.25 3.16 -1.31
N ILE A 118 6.69 2.31 -2.23
CA ILE A 118 8.04 1.73 -2.24
C ILE A 118 9.08 2.85 -2.35
N TYR A 119 8.85 3.84 -3.21
CA TYR A 119 9.71 5.02 -3.31
C TYR A 119 9.77 5.79 -1.98
N ASP A 120 8.63 6.07 -1.36
CA ASP A 120 8.56 6.81 -0.10
C ASP A 120 9.34 6.09 1.02
N ARG A 121 9.17 4.77 1.15
CA ARG A 121 9.93 3.95 2.11
C ARG A 121 11.42 3.92 1.80
N TYR A 122 11.80 3.88 0.52
CA TYR A 122 13.21 4.00 0.14
C TYR A 122 13.80 5.36 0.52
N GLN A 123 13.04 6.46 0.45
CA GLN A 123 13.50 7.76 0.98
C GLN A 123 13.72 7.71 2.50
N LEU A 124 12.85 7.02 3.26
CA LEU A 124 13.07 6.78 4.69
C LEU A 124 14.33 5.95 4.96
N TYR A 125 14.64 4.98 4.09
CA TYR A 125 15.89 4.23 4.12
C TYR A 125 17.10 5.14 3.92
N ILE A 126 17.08 6.03 2.93
CA ILE A 126 18.16 7.00 2.67
C ILE A 126 18.38 7.92 3.88
N GLU A 127 17.30 8.45 4.45
CA GLU A 127 17.34 9.37 5.59
C GLU A 127 17.74 8.68 6.91
N ALA A 128 17.58 7.36 7.03
CA ALA A 128 17.95 6.64 8.23
C ALA A 128 19.47 6.75 8.52
N GLY A 129 19.79 7.27 9.70
CA GLY A 129 21.16 7.55 10.13
C GLY A 129 21.69 8.93 9.76
N LYS A 130 20.92 9.76 9.03
CA LYS A 130 21.20 11.19 8.90
C LYS A 130 20.75 11.93 10.17
N GLY A 131 21.38 13.05 10.48
CA GLY A 131 21.03 13.84 11.66
C GLY A 131 21.39 13.19 13.00
N ILE A 132 22.51 12.44 13.02
CA ILE A 132 23.15 12.02 14.26
C ILE A 132 24.00 13.20 14.76
N TYR A 133 23.76 13.65 15.98
CA TYR A 133 24.51 14.73 16.61
C TYR A 133 25.37 14.20 17.75
N ILE A 134 26.56 14.77 17.91
CA ILE A 134 27.39 14.55 19.10
C ILE A 134 27.02 15.61 20.12
N ARG A 135 26.84 15.20 21.37
CA ARG A 135 26.44 16.04 22.49
C ARG A 135 27.41 15.91 23.63
N ASN A 136 27.68 17.04 24.28
CA ASN A 136 28.64 17.18 25.37
C ASN A 136 28.04 17.83 26.62
N ASP A 137 26.72 18.06 26.61
CA ASP A 137 25.97 18.56 27.74
C ASP A 137 25.44 17.41 28.62
N ALA A 138 24.97 17.74 29.82
CA ALA A 138 24.45 16.76 30.76
C ALA A 138 23.20 16.05 30.19
N PRO A 139 23.23 14.71 29.99
CA PRO A 139 22.13 13.97 29.39
C PRO A 139 20.80 14.15 30.10
N GLU A 140 20.79 14.26 31.44
CA GLU A 140 19.59 14.43 32.25
C GLU A 140 18.85 15.76 31.99
N ASN A 141 19.54 16.77 31.45
CA ASN A 141 18.97 18.08 31.14
C ASN A 141 18.63 18.24 29.64
N SER A 142 18.85 17.19 28.85
CA SER A 142 18.67 17.25 27.38
C SER A 142 17.20 17.26 26.95
N GLY A 143 16.29 16.74 27.78
CA GLY A 143 14.88 16.54 27.42
C GLY A 143 14.64 15.41 26.41
N LEU A 144 15.66 14.60 26.11
CA LEU A 144 15.57 13.46 25.20
C LEU A 144 15.20 12.17 25.93
N GLU A 145 14.68 11.20 25.18
CA GLU A 145 14.48 9.84 25.68
C GLU A 145 15.81 9.09 25.67
N LEU A 146 16.41 8.88 26.85
CA LEU A 146 17.69 8.17 27.00
C LEU A 146 17.47 6.66 26.85
N GLN A 147 18.26 6.02 25.97
CA GLN A 147 18.18 4.58 25.68
C GLN A 147 19.09 3.74 26.59
N ASP A 148 19.93 4.39 27.38
CA ASP A 148 20.92 3.81 28.26
C ASP A 148 20.74 4.33 29.69
N ASP A 149 21.30 3.61 30.67
CA ASP A 149 21.42 4.11 32.03
C ASP A 149 22.36 5.33 32.09
N LEU A 150 22.03 6.34 32.90
CA LEU A 150 22.79 7.59 33.02
C LEU A 150 24.29 7.37 33.29
N GLU A 151 24.67 6.31 34.01
CA GLU A 151 26.06 5.97 34.33
C GLU A 151 26.91 5.61 33.10
N LYS A 152 26.29 5.19 32.00
CA LYS A 152 27.00 4.87 30.76
C LYS A 152 27.33 6.10 29.92
N PHE A 153 26.63 7.22 30.13
CA PHE A 153 26.85 8.44 29.38
C PHE A 153 28.16 9.10 29.84
N GLY A 154 29.06 9.32 28.88
CA GLY A 154 30.32 10.01 29.10
C GLY A 154 30.25 11.50 28.80
N GLU A 155 31.43 12.13 28.70
CA GLU A 155 31.56 13.53 28.25
C GLU A 155 31.04 13.74 26.83
N GLU A 156 31.08 12.71 25.99
CA GLU A 156 30.49 12.71 24.65
C GLU A 156 29.44 11.61 24.53
N TRP A 157 28.29 11.95 23.99
CA TRP A 157 27.19 11.02 23.69
C TRP A 157 26.44 11.45 22.42
N TYR A 158 25.43 10.69 21.99
CA TYR A 158 24.85 10.84 20.66
C TYR A 158 23.34 11.04 20.70
N GLU A 159 22.85 12.01 19.93
CA GLU A 159 21.42 12.24 19.72
C GLU A 159 21.01 11.77 18.31
N TYR A 160 19.89 11.07 18.23
CA TYR A 160 19.25 10.70 16.97
C TYR A 160 17.73 10.57 17.14
N GLN A 161 16.95 11.26 16.32
CA GLN A 161 15.48 11.23 16.30
C GLN A 161 14.82 11.47 17.68
N GLY A 162 15.36 12.39 18.49
CA GLY A 162 14.82 12.70 19.82
C GLY A 162 15.24 11.72 20.92
N GLN A 163 16.14 10.78 20.62
CA GLN A 163 16.66 9.79 21.55
C GLN A 163 18.15 9.99 21.80
N GLY A 164 18.58 9.76 23.05
CA GLY A 164 19.97 9.84 23.48
C GLY A 164 20.61 8.47 23.66
N TYR A 165 21.83 8.30 23.14
CA TYR A 165 22.60 7.06 23.14
C TYR A 165 23.98 7.32 23.73
N ALA A 166 24.41 6.48 24.66
CA ALA A 166 25.74 6.61 25.27
C ALA A 166 26.86 6.12 24.34
N ASP A 167 26.61 5.00 23.63
CA ASP A 167 27.61 4.38 22.76
C ASP A 167 27.29 4.56 21.25
N ARG A 168 28.30 5.02 20.50
CA ARG A 168 28.18 5.25 19.06
C ARG A 168 27.92 3.97 18.27
N ARG A 169 28.55 2.86 18.67
CA ARG A 169 28.44 1.58 17.95
C ARG A 169 27.06 1.00 18.14
N GLU A 170 26.48 1.14 19.33
CA GLU A 170 25.09 0.77 19.61
C GLU A 170 24.13 1.60 18.76
N LEU A 171 24.27 2.94 18.73
CA LEU A 171 23.47 3.79 17.84
C LEU A 171 23.61 3.38 16.36
N ILE A 172 24.83 3.15 15.88
CA ILE A 172 25.04 2.67 14.49
C ILE A 172 24.36 1.33 14.25
N THR A 173 24.36 0.44 15.25
CA THR A 173 23.68 -0.85 15.16
C THR A 173 22.18 -0.67 15.06
N VAL A 174 21.58 0.22 15.87
CA VAL A 174 20.16 0.58 15.80
C VAL A 174 19.80 1.12 14.41
N VAL A 175 20.59 2.05 13.87
CA VAL A 175 20.39 2.60 12.52
C VAL A 175 20.50 1.52 11.45
N LYS A 176 21.47 0.62 11.55
CA LYS A 176 21.64 -0.51 10.61
C LYS A 176 20.45 -1.45 10.64
N ILE A 177 19.96 -1.81 11.83
CA ILE A 177 18.78 -2.67 11.98
C ILE A 177 17.56 -2.00 11.35
N LYS A 178 17.36 -0.70 11.59
CA LYS A 178 16.26 0.07 10.99
C LYS A 178 16.35 0.10 9.47
N LYS A 179 17.54 0.36 8.92
CA LYS A 179 17.79 0.33 7.47
C LYS A 179 17.51 -1.04 6.87
N GLN A 180 18.02 -2.09 7.48
CA GLN A 180 17.81 -3.46 7.02
C GLN A 180 16.32 -3.79 6.97
N LYS A 181 15.57 -3.48 8.04
CA LYS A 181 14.13 -3.73 8.08
C LYS A 181 13.37 -3.03 6.95
N ILE A 182 13.66 -1.75 6.70
CA ILE A 182 13.01 -1.01 5.60
C ILE A 182 13.36 -1.66 4.25
N TYR A 183 14.62 -2.04 4.06
CA TYR A 183 15.09 -2.68 2.84
C TYR A 183 14.49 -4.08 2.62
N ASP A 184 14.32 -4.87 3.66
CA ASP A 184 13.69 -6.19 3.55
C ASP A 184 12.22 -6.04 3.14
N GLU A 185 11.46 -5.16 3.79
CA GLU A 185 10.05 -4.89 3.47
C GLU A 185 9.87 -4.39 2.02
N LEU A 186 10.70 -3.45 1.57
CA LEU A 186 10.60 -2.95 0.18
C LEU A 186 11.00 -4.02 -0.84
N TYR A 187 11.97 -4.88 -0.51
CA TYR A 187 12.43 -5.94 -1.38
C TYR A 187 11.38 -7.05 -1.51
N GLU A 188 10.70 -7.40 -0.43
CA GLU A 188 9.56 -8.32 -0.43
C GLU A 188 8.41 -7.76 -1.31
N ASP A 189 8.00 -6.51 -1.10
CA ASP A 189 6.93 -5.89 -1.88
C ASP A 189 7.26 -5.76 -3.37
N LEU A 190 8.52 -5.44 -3.70
CA LEU A 190 8.98 -5.45 -5.08
C LEU A 190 8.94 -6.85 -5.68
N ASN A 191 9.36 -7.90 -4.95
CA ASN A 191 9.28 -9.27 -5.44
C ASN A 191 7.84 -9.72 -5.69
N ASP A 192 6.92 -9.38 -4.79
CA ASP A 192 5.51 -9.70 -4.95
C ASP A 192 4.93 -8.99 -6.19
N LEU A 193 5.25 -7.70 -6.36
CA LEU A 193 4.82 -6.93 -7.52
C LEU A 193 5.39 -7.49 -8.82
N VAL A 194 6.69 -7.81 -8.86
CA VAL A 194 7.35 -8.43 -10.01
C VAL A 194 6.79 -9.83 -10.28
N GLY A 195 6.43 -10.56 -9.22
CA GLY A 195 5.76 -11.85 -9.32
C GLY A 195 4.42 -11.78 -10.02
N VAL A 196 3.67 -10.69 -9.81
CA VAL A 196 2.40 -10.39 -10.50
C VAL A 196 2.64 -9.93 -11.94
N LEU A 197 3.68 -9.11 -12.20
CA LEU A 197 3.99 -8.60 -13.53
C LEU A 197 4.51 -9.69 -14.49
N CYS A 198 5.35 -10.59 -13.99
CA CYS A 198 5.96 -11.66 -14.75
C CYS A 198 5.66 -13.00 -14.05
N PRO A 199 4.45 -13.56 -14.15
CA PRO A 199 4.14 -14.87 -13.58
C PRO A 199 5.03 -15.95 -14.19
N ILE A 200 5.47 -16.92 -13.37
CA ILE A 200 6.14 -18.13 -13.85
C ILE A 200 5.05 -19.17 -14.10
N GLU A 201 4.72 -19.40 -15.36
CA GLU A 201 3.67 -20.34 -15.77
C GLU A 201 4.28 -21.65 -16.30
N SER A 202 5.45 -21.55 -16.95
CA SER A 202 6.15 -22.68 -17.52
C SER A 202 6.77 -23.57 -16.44
N LYS A 203 6.36 -24.85 -16.39
CA LYS A 203 6.98 -25.84 -15.52
C LYS A 203 8.20 -26.49 -16.15
N ASP A 204 8.24 -26.55 -17.47
CA ASP A 204 9.26 -27.27 -18.23
C ASP A 204 10.49 -26.37 -18.52
N ASP A 205 10.26 -25.09 -18.82
CA ASP A 205 11.33 -24.11 -19.05
C ASP A 205 10.98 -22.74 -18.43
N PRO A 206 11.15 -22.59 -17.11
CA PRO A 206 10.92 -21.32 -16.41
C PRO A 206 12.10 -20.35 -16.53
N VAL A 207 13.16 -20.69 -17.28
CA VAL A 207 14.42 -19.91 -17.28
C VAL A 207 14.19 -18.50 -17.80
N TRP A 208 13.40 -18.36 -18.87
CA TRP A 208 13.05 -17.06 -19.46
C TRP A 208 12.21 -16.20 -18.52
N GLU A 209 11.21 -16.79 -17.87
CA GLU A 209 10.32 -16.09 -16.95
C GLU A 209 11.07 -15.64 -15.69
N LYS A 210 11.94 -16.50 -15.15
CA LYS A 210 12.84 -16.16 -14.04
C LYS A 210 13.83 -15.06 -14.43
N GLY A 211 14.40 -15.15 -15.64
CA GLY A 211 15.29 -14.12 -16.18
C GLY A 211 14.58 -12.77 -16.30
N ALA A 212 13.34 -12.75 -16.80
CA ALA A 212 12.52 -11.56 -16.89
C ALA A 212 12.28 -10.94 -15.51
N ARG A 213 11.89 -11.74 -14.50
CA ARG A 213 11.75 -11.26 -13.11
C ARG A 213 13.02 -10.60 -12.59
N SER A 214 14.17 -11.25 -12.77
CA SER A 214 15.45 -10.73 -12.29
C SER A 214 15.79 -9.40 -12.94
N ILE A 215 15.56 -9.25 -14.25
CA ILE A 215 15.85 -7.99 -14.97
C ILE A 215 14.91 -6.87 -14.49
N VAL A 216 13.62 -7.15 -14.35
CA VAL A 216 12.65 -6.17 -13.84
C VAL A 216 13.02 -5.73 -12.42
N MET A 217 13.31 -6.68 -11.54
CA MET A 217 13.71 -6.43 -10.16
C MET A 217 14.99 -5.58 -10.09
N ALA A 218 16.03 -5.97 -10.84
CA ALA A 218 17.30 -5.24 -10.91
C ALA A 218 17.10 -3.81 -11.43
N THR A 219 16.23 -3.63 -12.43
CA THR A 219 15.94 -2.29 -12.98
C THR A 219 15.20 -1.43 -11.98
N LEU A 220 14.22 -1.97 -11.24
CA LEU A 220 13.51 -1.25 -10.19
C LEU A 220 14.44 -0.83 -9.04
N LEU A 221 15.32 -1.72 -8.59
CA LEU A 221 16.33 -1.40 -7.57
C LEU A 221 17.31 -0.32 -8.07
N ALA A 222 17.80 -0.46 -9.31
CA ALA A 222 18.66 0.54 -9.92
C ALA A 222 17.98 1.92 -10.03
N MET A 223 16.69 1.95 -10.39
CA MET A 223 15.92 3.20 -10.37
C MET A 223 15.80 3.77 -8.95
N LEU A 224 15.58 2.95 -7.92
CA LEU A 224 15.57 3.43 -6.53
C LEU A 224 16.93 4.02 -6.13
N GLU A 225 18.03 3.34 -6.43
CA GLU A 225 19.39 3.84 -6.18
C GLU A 225 19.64 5.19 -6.86
N ASP A 226 19.11 5.42 -8.07
CA ASP A 226 19.24 6.72 -8.74
C ASP A 226 18.56 7.84 -7.96
N SER A 227 17.58 7.53 -7.10
CA SER A 227 16.95 8.53 -6.23
C SER A 227 17.85 8.98 -5.09
N GLU A 228 18.94 8.25 -4.79
CA GLU A 228 19.94 8.67 -3.80
C GLU A 228 20.75 9.88 -4.27
N ASN A 229 20.90 10.05 -5.60
CA ASN A 229 21.60 11.18 -6.20
C ASN A 229 20.61 12.12 -6.93
N PRO A 230 20.31 13.30 -6.36
CA PRO A 230 19.42 14.28 -6.99
C PRO A 230 19.79 14.68 -8.42
N GLU A 231 21.07 14.59 -8.82
CA GLU A 231 21.54 14.93 -10.17
C GLU A 231 21.03 13.95 -11.24
N LEU A 232 20.75 12.69 -10.87
CA LEU A 232 20.16 11.68 -11.76
C LEU A 232 18.65 11.91 -11.95
N GLY A 233 18.04 12.71 -11.07
CA GLY A 233 16.69 13.24 -11.24
C GLY A 233 15.60 12.18 -11.14
N MET A 234 15.82 11.07 -10.42
CA MET A 234 14.79 10.06 -10.15
C MET A 234 13.87 10.51 -9.02
N THR A 235 12.72 11.07 -9.40
CA THR A 235 11.68 11.52 -8.47
C THR A 235 10.58 10.48 -8.30
N LYS A 236 9.74 10.64 -7.27
CA LYS A 236 8.56 9.79 -7.04
C LYS A 236 7.68 9.63 -8.28
N ASP A 237 7.46 10.72 -9.00
CA ASP A 237 6.66 10.72 -10.23
C ASP A 237 7.34 9.97 -11.37
N LYS A 238 8.68 9.88 -11.37
CA LYS A 238 9.44 9.14 -12.38
C LYS A 238 9.64 7.67 -12.03
N PHE A 239 9.58 7.29 -10.75
CA PHE A 239 9.61 5.89 -10.33
C PHE A 239 8.27 5.21 -10.59
N ASN A 240 8.04 4.81 -11.85
CA ASN A 240 6.78 4.25 -12.34
C ASN A 240 7.02 3.21 -13.45
N PHE A 241 5.98 2.44 -13.80
CA PHE A 241 6.08 1.39 -14.82
C PHE A 241 6.36 1.91 -16.24
N TYR A 242 5.97 3.14 -16.57
CA TYR A 242 6.27 3.72 -17.87
C TYR A 242 7.79 3.92 -18.02
N ASN A 243 8.46 4.48 -17.02
CA ASN A 243 9.91 4.69 -17.06
C ASN A 243 10.69 3.39 -16.87
N LEU A 244 10.19 2.43 -16.07
CA LEU A 244 10.73 1.06 -16.04
C LEU A 244 10.74 0.46 -17.44
N ASN A 245 9.58 0.47 -18.12
CA ASN A 245 9.47 -0.07 -19.46
C ASN A 245 10.38 0.68 -20.44
N LYS A 246 10.47 2.00 -20.33
CA LYS A 246 11.36 2.82 -21.15
C LYS A 246 12.84 2.43 -20.97
N ALA A 247 13.28 2.20 -19.74
CA ALA A 247 14.64 1.77 -19.43
C ALA A 247 14.96 0.39 -20.03
N MET A 248 14.00 -0.54 -19.98
CA MET A 248 14.20 -1.92 -20.43
C MET A 248 14.00 -2.11 -21.95
N SER A 249 13.16 -1.31 -22.59
CA SER A 249 12.69 -1.55 -23.96
C SER A 249 13.66 -1.10 -25.06
N ASN A 250 14.72 -0.36 -24.72
CA ASN A 250 15.69 0.03 -25.73
C ASN A 250 16.61 -1.16 -26.10
N SER A 251 16.28 -1.81 -27.22
CA SER A 251 17.04 -2.93 -27.77
C SER A 251 18.11 -2.51 -28.78
N GLU A 252 18.31 -1.22 -29.04
CA GLU A 252 19.33 -0.73 -29.98
C GLU A 252 20.73 -1.20 -29.54
N ASN A 253 21.57 -1.54 -30.53
CA ASN A 253 22.94 -2.04 -30.33
C ASN A 253 23.05 -3.17 -29.29
N ASN A 254 22.10 -4.12 -29.29
CA ASN A 254 22.00 -5.20 -28.31
C ASN A 254 21.86 -4.67 -26.87
N PHE A 255 20.88 -3.80 -26.64
CA PHE A 255 20.57 -3.23 -25.32
C PHE A 255 21.74 -2.41 -24.73
N GLU A 256 22.43 -1.63 -25.57
CA GLU A 256 23.59 -0.83 -25.16
C GLU A 256 23.23 0.16 -24.05
N GLU A 257 22.09 0.84 -24.15
CA GLU A 257 21.63 1.77 -23.11
C GLU A 257 21.37 1.07 -21.78
N LEU A 258 20.71 -0.08 -21.78
CA LEU A 258 20.46 -0.86 -20.56
C LEU A 258 21.78 -1.34 -19.94
N LYS A 259 22.72 -1.83 -20.76
CA LYS A 259 24.05 -2.22 -20.29
C LYS A 259 24.79 -1.04 -19.66
N ASN A 260 24.78 0.12 -20.32
CA ASN A 260 25.40 1.34 -19.82
C ASN A 260 24.73 1.83 -18.53
N TYR A 261 23.42 1.67 -18.40
CA TYR A 261 22.65 2.01 -17.19
C TYR A 261 23.09 1.20 -15.96
N PHE A 262 23.57 -0.03 -16.15
CA PHE A 262 24.13 -0.86 -15.09
C PHE A 262 25.66 -0.79 -14.96
N ALA A 263 26.39 -0.34 -15.98
CA ALA A 263 27.85 -0.43 -16.05
C ALA A 263 28.63 0.33 -14.95
N GLY A 264 27.99 1.28 -14.28
CA GLY A 264 28.59 2.08 -13.20
C GLY A 264 28.17 1.70 -11.78
N ARG A 265 27.34 0.67 -11.61
CA ARG A 265 26.81 0.29 -10.29
C ARG A 265 27.73 -0.75 -9.62
N PRO A 266 27.95 -0.64 -8.30
CA PRO A 266 28.66 -1.69 -7.56
C PRO A 266 27.89 -3.01 -7.67
N MET A 267 28.59 -4.09 -8.06
CA MET A 267 28.05 -5.46 -8.06
C MET A 267 27.89 -6.02 -6.65
#